data_AF-A0A3D1LD53-F1
#
_entry.id   AF-A0A3D1LD53-F1
#
_cell.length_a   1.000
_cell.length_b   1.000
_cell.length_c   1.000
_cell.angle_alpha   90.00
_cell.angle_beta   90.00
_cell.angle_gamma   90.00
#
_symmetry.space_group_name_H-M   'P 1'
#
loop_
_entity.id
_entity.type
_entity.pdbx_description
1 polymer ?
#
loop_
_entity_poly.entity_id
_entity_poly.type
_entity_poly.pdbx_seq_one_letter_code
_entity_poly.pdbx_strand_id
1 'polypeptide(L)' 'RGMLCAMRRPAPKDAAALLRRTSCVAVLEDVVNPTNLGAIFRSAAALGVEAVLLTPNCTDPLYRRAIRVSMG' A
#
# COMPACT_ATOMS: atom_id res chain seq x y z
N ARG A 1 19.35 -5.90 -9.46
CA ARG A 1 18.91 -7.09 -10.25
C ARG A 1 19.58 -8.29 -9.60
N GLY A 2 18.83 -9.33 -9.24
CA GLY A 2 19.27 -10.40 -8.32
C GLY A 2 18.10 -11.35 -8.03
N MET A 3 18.06 -11.93 -6.82
CA MET A 3 17.07 -12.93 -6.38
C MET A 3 15.60 -12.51 -6.59
N LEU A 4 14.75 -13.50 -6.85
CA LEU A 4 13.30 -13.37 -6.94
C LEU A 4 12.62 -14.36 -5.97
N CYS A 5 11.48 -13.96 -5.42
CA CYS A 5 10.63 -14.80 -4.59
C CYS A 5 9.17 -14.59 -5.00
N ALA A 6 8.41 -15.68 -5.06
CA ALA A 6 6.96 -15.64 -5.24
C ALA A 6 6.30 -15.88 -3.88
N MET A 7 5.30 -15.07 -3.55
CA MET A 7 4.56 -15.18 -2.30
C MET A 7 3.06 -15.28 -2.58
N ARG A 8 2.32 -15.87 -1.64
CA ARG A 8 0.86 -15.91 -1.71
C ARG A 8 0.31 -14.51 -1.49
N ARG A 9 -0.58 -14.05 -2.38
CA ARG A 9 -1.31 -12.79 -2.22
C ARG A 9 -2.23 -12.86 -0.99
N PRO A 10 -2.10 -11.95 -0.01
CA PRO A 10 -3.05 -11.86 1.09
C PRO A 10 -4.44 -11.46 0.60
N ALA A 11 -5.48 -11.91 1.30
CA ALA A 11 -6.82 -11.36 1.11
C ALA A 11 -6.84 -9.88 1.54
N PRO A 12 -7.66 -9.03 0.89
CA PRO A 12 -7.88 -7.67 1.35
C PRO A 12 -8.34 -7.64 2.82
N LYS A 13 -7.88 -6.64 3.57
CA LYS A 13 -8.34 -6.42 4.95
C LYS A 13 -9.74 -5.81 4.93
N ASP A 14 -10.57 -6.16 5.91
CA ASP A 14 -11.83 -5.44 6.16
C ASP A 14 -11.53 -4.01 6.64
N ALA A 15 -11.94 -3.03 5.85
CA ALA A 15 -11.71 -1.62 6.14
C ALA A 15 -12.42 -1.19 7.43
N ALA A 16 -13.64 -1.66 7.69
CA ALA A 16 -14.38 -1.27 8.89
C ALA A 16 -13.69 -1.78 10.16
N ALA A 17 -13.21 -3.02 10.15
CA ALA A 17 -12.42 -3.58 11.25
C ALA A 17 -11.08 -2.87 11.46
N LEU A 18 -10.40 -2.49 10.37
CA LEU A 18 -9.15 -1.76 10.42
C LEU A 18 -9.36 -0.37 11.07
N LEU A 19 -10.34 0.39 10.57
CA LEU A 19 -10.62 1.76 11.02
C LEU A 19 -11.03 1.85 12.50
N ARG A 20 -11.64 0.81 13.07
CA ARG A 20 -11.96 0.76 14.51
C ARG A 20 -10.72 0.79 15.42
N ARG A 21 -9.53 0.51 14.89
CA ARG A 21 -8.30 0.32 15.67
C ARG A 21 -7.20 1.31 15.31
N THR A 22 -7.45 2.23 14.38
CA THR A 22 -6.44 3.16 13.85
C THR A 22 -6.85 4.60 14.11
N SER A 23 -5.89 5.42 14.51
CA SER A 23 -6.04 6.86 14.76
C SER A 23 -5.51 7.70 13.59
N CYS A 24 -4.56 7.17 12.80
CA CYS A 24 -4.01 7.84 11.63
C CYS A 24 -4.15 6.98 10.36
N VAL A 25 -4.84 7.51 9.36
CA VAL A 25 -5.17 6.80 8.11
C VAL A 25 -4.86 7.68 6.91
N ALA A 26 -4.17 7.11 5.92
CA ALA A 26 -3.99 7.73 4.62
C ALA A 26 -5.05 7.19 3.65
N VAL A 27 -5.75 8.08 2.94
CA VAL A 27 -6.70 7.72 1.89
C VAL A 27 -6.15 8.20 0.57
N LEU A 28 -6.00 7.28 -0.39
CA LEU A 28 -5.48 7.57 -1.72
C LEU A 28 -6.60 7.35 -2.73
N GLU A 29 -6.97 8.43 -3.39
CA GLU A 29 -7.96 8.48 -4.44
C GLU A 29 -7.25 8.54 -5.80
N ASP A 30 -7.48 7.51 -6.62
CA ASP A 30 -7.13 7.45 -8.04
C ASP A 30 -5.62 7.66 -8.32
N VAL A 31 -4.78 7.17 -7.41
CA VAL A 31 -3.32 7.14 -7.59
C VAL A 31 -2.92 6.00 -8.53
N VAL A 32 -2.84 6.32 -9.82
CA VAL A 32 -2.54 5.35 -10.88
C VAL A 32 -1.04 5.11 -11.09
N ASN A 33 -0.17 6.02 -10.65
CA ASN A 33 1.27 5.88 -10.85
C ASN A 33 1.89 4.94 -9.78
N PRO A 34 2.43 3.76 -10.16
CA PRO A 34 3.00 2.80 -9.20
C PRO A 34 4.21 3.33 -8.42
N THR A 35 4.97 4.27 -9.00
CA THR A 35 6.11 4.89 -8.30
C THR A 35 5.61 5.79 -7.18
N ASN A 36 4.57 6.59 -7.44
CA ASN A 36 3.97 7.45 -6.42
C ASN A 36 3.33 6.62 -5.32
N LEU A 37 2.59 5.55 -5.70
CA LEU A 37 1.99 4.64 -4.74
C LEU A 37 3.05 4.03 -3.81
N GLY A 38 4.11 3.44 -4.36
CA GLY A 38 5.20 2.88 -3.54
C GLY A 38 5.89 3.92 -2.65
N ALA A 39 6.08 5.15 -3.14
CA ALA A 39 6.66 6.24 -2.36
C ALA A 39 5.75 6.64 -1.19
N ILE A 40 4.43 6.75 -1.41
CA ILE A 40 3.45 7.05 -0.36
C ILE A 40 3.44 5.95 0.69
N PHE A 41 3.43 4.67 0.30
CA PHE A 41 3.50 3.56 1.26
C PHE A 41 4.76 3.62 2.15
N ARG A 42 5.91 3.92 1.55
CA ARG A 42 7.17 4.10 2.30
C ARG A 42 7.09 5.28 3.27
N SER A 43 6.56 6.42 2.81
CA SER A 43 6.38 7.60 3.64
C SER A 43 5.37 7.37 4.77
N ALA A 44 4.24 6.70 4.48
CA ALA A 44 3.21 6.36 5.45
C ALA A 44 3.79 5.51 6.60
N ALA A 45 4.60 4.50 6.27
CA ALA A 45 5.29 3.69 7.27
C ALA A 45 6.25 4.52 8.14
N ALA A 46 6.97 5.48 7.55
CA ALA A 46 7.89 6.36 8.28
C ALA A 46 7.16 7.40 9.16
N LEU A 47 5.94 7.78 8.79
CA LEU A 47 5.14 8.80 9.48
C LEU A 47 4.18 8.23 10.53
N GLY A 48 4.20 6.92 10.78
CA GLY A 48 3.31 6.28 11.75
C GLY A 48 1.86 6.18 11.29
N VAL A 49 1.59 6.20 9.98
CA VAL A 49 0.27 5.92 9.43
C VAL A 49 -0.05 4.45 9.63
N GLU A 50 -1.19 4.15 10.24
CA GLU A 50 -1.56 2.79 10.66
C GLU A 50 -2.35 2.04 9.59
N ALA A 51 -3.01 2.76 8.70
CA ALA A 51 -3.78 2.21 7.59
C ALA A 51 -3.70 3.07 6.33
N VAL A 52 -3.72 2.39 5.18
CA VAL A 52 -3.81 3.01 3.86
C VAL A 52 -5.04 2.45 3.15
N LEU A 53 -5.97 3.34 2.78
CA LEU A 53 -7.15 3.00 1.98
C LEU A 53 -6.94 3.46 0.55
N LEU A 54 -7.32 2.61 -0.41
CA LEU A 54 -7.18 2.86 -1.84
C LEU A 54 -8.56 2.80 -2.49
N THR A 55 -8.89 3.74 -3.36
CA THR A 55 -10.05 3.60 -4.25
C THR A 55 -9.80 2.49 -5.29
N PRO A 56 -10.86 1.88 -5.85
CA PRO A 56 -10.71 0.82 -6.85
C PRO A 56 -9.90 1.21 -8.10
N ASN A 57 -9.82 2.49 -8.45
CA ASN A 57 -9.07 2.96 -9.62
C ASN A 57 -7.57 3.19 -9.34
N CYS A 58 -7.12 3.07 -8.09
CA CYS A 58 -5.69 3.09 -7.77
C CYS A 58 -4.96 1.92 -8.46
N THR A 59 -3.68 2.13 -8.77
CA THR A 59 -2.82 1.00 -9.16
C THR A 59 -2.78 -0.05 -8.04
N ASP A 60 -2.68 -1.34 -8.40
CA ASP A 60 -2.54 -2.41 -7.42
C ASP A 60 -1.28 -2.21 -6.55
N PRO A 61 -1.40 -2.08 -5.22
CA PRO A 61 -0.25 -1.88 -4.33
C PRO A 61 0.72 -3.07 -4.35
N LEU A 62 0.24 -4.27 -4.72
CA LEU A 62 1.06 -5.47 -4.85
C LEU A 62 1.65 -5.62 -6.25
N TYR A 63 1.49 -4.62 -7.12
CA TYR A 63 2.21 -4.59 -8.39
C TYR A 63 3.72 -4.46 -8.14
N ARG A 64 4.51 -5.27 -8.85
CA ARG A 64 5.98 -5.37 -8.71
C ARG A 64 6.73 -4.04 -8.65
N ARG A 65 6.22 -2.99 -9.31
CA ARG A 65 6.86 -1.67 -9.36
C ARG A 65 6.55 -0.86 -8.10
N ALA A 66 5.33 -0.96 -7.57
CA ALA A 66 4.95 -0.32 -6.31
C ALA A 66 5.73 -0.95 -5.15
N ILE A 67 5.74 -2.28 -5.03
CA ILE A 67 6.52 -3.03 -4.01
C ILE A 67 8.00 -2.64 -4.01
N ARG A 68 8.60 -2.54 -5.20
CA ARG A 68 10.01 -2.18 -5.30
C ARG A 68 10.28 -0.78 -4.77
N VAL A 69 9.40 0.17 -5.05
CA VAL A 69 9.57 1.56 -4.62
C VAL A 69 9.21 1.74 -3.14
N SER A 70 8.28 0.94 -2.60
CA SER A 70 8.01 0.90 -1.16
C SER A 70 9.18 0.32 -0.34
N MET A 71 10.15 -0.32 -1.00
CA MET A 71 11.29 -1.01 -0.41
C MET A 71 10.92 -2.33 0.30
N GLY A 72 9.85 -2.99 -0.16
CA GLY A 72 9.33 -4.24 0.39
C GLY A 72 7.97 -4.05 1.00
#